data_AF-A0A0A0EU54-F1
#
_entry.id   AF-A0A0A0EU54-F1
#
_cell.length_a   1.000
_cell.length_b   1.000
_cell.length_c   1.000
_cell.angle_alpha   90.00
_cell.angle_beta   90.00
_cell.angle_gamma   90.00
#
_symmetry.space_group_name_H-M   'P 1'
#
loop_
_entity.id
_entity.type
_entity.pdbx_description
1 polymer ?
#
loop_
_entity_poly.entity_id
_entity_poly.type
_entity_poly.pdbx_seq_one_letter_code
_entity_poly.pdbx_strand_id
1 'polypeptide(L)'
;MRPDPNRVGILFHLDERRPRTAGPSAAPISVTAFGFCIGPTFVPWQAVSMIHASRVHGTPSDDVVLEFAAHGQCLPVRAAQPGFAALEAAMTGAFPETTGWREALQTLSRPRGRTLLYQRP
;
A
#
# COMPACT_ATOMS: atom_id res chain seq x y z
N MET A 1 -25.78 -42.20 4.84
CA MET A 1 -24.39 -41.72 5.00
C MET A 1 -23.92 -41.21 3.65
N ARG A 2 -23.84 -39.89 3.47
CA ARG A 2 -23.34 -39.22 2.25
C ARG A 2 -22.42 -38.07 2.70
N PRO A 3 -21.20 -37.94 2.17
CA PRO A 3 -20.40 -36.75 2.39
C PRO A 3 -20.80 -35.66 1.40
N ASP A 4 -20.98 -34.44 1.90
CA ASP A 4 -21.33 -33.24 1.14
C ASP A 4 -20.03 -32.50 0.75
N PRO A 5 -19.69 -32.32 -0.54
CA PRO A 5 -18.42 -31.74 -0.96
C PRO A 5 -18.62 -30.43 -1.73
N ASN A 6 -18.89 -29.30 -1.06
CA ASN A 6 -18.48 -27.96 -1.55
C ASN A 6 -18.90 -26.80 -0.64
N ARG A 7 -18.44 -26.80 0.62
CA ARG A 7 -18.22 -25.53 1.32
C ARG A 7 -16.90 -24.94 0.80
N VAL A 8 -16.99 -24.16 -0.29
CA VAL A 8 -15.93 -23.20 -0.63
C VAL A 8 -15.90 -22.20 0.51
N GLY A 9 -15.03 -22.48 1.48
CA GLY A 9 -14.72 -21.58 2.58
C GLY A 9 -14.19 -20.29 1.99
N ILE A 10 -14.93 -19.20 2.19
CA ILE A 10 -14.47 -17.85 1.91
C ILE A 10 -13.19 -17.68 2.74
N LEU A 11 -12.04 -17.58 2.06
CA LEU A 11 -10.76 -17.20 2.66
C LEU A 11 -10.89 -15.76 3.17
N PHE A 12 -11.46 -15.59 4.36
CA PHE A 12 -11.24 -14.40 5.19
C PHE A 12 -9.84 -14.52 5.79
N HIS A 13 -8.80 -14.41 4.96
CA HIS A 13 -7.43 -14.36 5.45
C HIS A 13 -7.12 -12.95 5.96
N LEU A 14 -7.15 -12.82 7.29
CA LEU A 14 -6.32 -11.94 8.11
C LEU A 14 -6.30 -10.44 7.78
N ASP A 15 -7.26 -9.68 8.33
CA ASP A 15 -7.09 -8.23 8.59
C ASP A 15 -6.62 -7.97 10.06
N GLU A 16 -6.08 -8.96 10.76
CA GLU A 16 -5.84 -8.89 12.22
C GLU A 16 -4.38 -8.75 12.68
N ARG A 17 -3.45 -8.30 11.82
CA ARG A 17 -2.13 -7.83 12.29
C ARG A 17 -1.69 -6.57 11.60
N ARG A 18 -2.46 -5.49 11.78
CA ARG A 18 -2.00 -4.14 11.49
C ARG A 18 -1.13 -3.69 12.68
N PRO A 19 0.21 -3.55 12.55
CA PRO A 19 0.92 -2.70 13.50
C PRO A 19 0.35 -1.29 13.35
N ARG A 20 -0.43 -0.88 14.36
CA ARG A 20 -0.82 0.49 14.59
C ARG A 20 0.45 1.36 14.62
N THR A 21 0.29 2.59 14.16
CA THR A 21 1.21 3.74 14.31
C THR A 21 2.50 3.71 13.48
N ALA A 22 2.42 4.26 12.26
CA ALA A 22 3.46 5.22 11.87
C ALA A 22 3.14 6.50 12.66
N GLY A 23 3.72 6.62 13.86
CA GLY A 23 3.72 7.85 14.64
C GLY A 23 4.59 8.93 13.97
N PRO A 24 4.69 10.13 14.55
CA PRO A 24 5.48 11.27 14.03
C PRO A 24 7.01 11.03 13.89
N SER A 25 7.47 9.79 14.08
CA SER A 25 8.82 9.30 13.85
C SER A 25 8.84 8.24 12.73
N ALA A 26 8.13 8.50 11.63
CA ALA A 26 8.24 7.65 10.46
C ALA A 26 9.61 7.86 9.81
N ALA A 27 10.33 6.77 9.53
CA ALA A 27 11.64 6.85 8.90
C ALA A 27 11.53 7.54 7.52
N PRO A 28 12.50 8.40 7.15
CA PRO A 28 12.46 9.11 5.88
C PRO A 28 12.56 8.11 4.71
N ILE A 29 11.94 8.49 3.60
CA ILE A 29 11.95 7.72 2.36
C ILE A 29 13.05 8.26 1.46
N SER A 30 13.87 7.36 0.92
CA SER A 30 14.85 7.69 -0.13
C SER A 30 14.55 6.85 -1.37
N VAL A 31 14.73 7.42 -2.55
CA VAL A 31 14.31 6.78 -3.80
C VAL A 31 15.48 6.73 -4.77
N THR A 32 15.58 5.63 -5.49
CA THR A 32 16.60 5.37 -6.51
C THR A 32 15.92 4.88 -7.78
N ALA A 33 16.68 4.76 -8.87
CA ALA A 33 16.18 4.17 -10.11
C ALA A 33 15.74 2.70 -9.94
N PHE A 34 16.25 1.98 -8.93
CA PHE A 34 16.04 0.54 -8.76
C PHE A 34 15.03 0.18 -7.67
N GLY A 35 14.62 1.15 -6.84
CA GLY A 35 13.78 0.91 -5.69
C GLY A 35 13.77 2.09 -4.73
N PHE A 36 13.29 1.85 -3.52
CA PHE A 36 13.23 2.85 -2.46
C PHE A 36 13.65 2.27 -1.11
N CYS A 37 14.05 3.14 -0.19
CA CYS A 37 14.34 2.79 1.20
C CYS A 37 13.32 3.44 2.13
N ILE A 38 12.90 2.72 3.17
CA ILE A 38 12.22 3.28 4.35
C ILE A 38 13.13 2.98 5.54
N GLY A 39 13.85 4.00 6.02
CA GLY A 39 14.92 3.79 7.01
C GLY A 39 15.96 2.78 6.48
N PRO A 40 16.28 1.71 7.22
CA PRO A 40 17.28 0.71 6.79
C PRO A 40 16.76 -0.29 5.76
N THR A 41 15.45 -0.32 5.49
CA THR A 41 14.83 -1.34 4.63
C THR A 41 14.82 -0.88 3.18
N PHE A 42 15.59 -1.54 2.33
CA PHE A 42 15.54 -1.35 0.88
C PHE A 42 14.49 -2.27 0.23
N VAL A 43 13.69 -1.69 -0.67
CA VAL A 43 12.64 -2.35 -1.44
C VAL A 43 12.95 -2.15 -2.93
N PRO A 44 13.45 -3.19 -3.61
CA PRO A 44 13.60 -3.16 -5.05
C PRO A 44 12.23 -3.09 -5.73
N TRP A 45 12.10 -2.34 -6.84
CA TRP A 45 10.85 -2.29 -7.60
C TRP A 45 10.39 -3.69 -8.05
N GLN A 46 11.33 -4.50 -8.52
CA GLN A 46 11.11 -5.90 -8.90
C GLN A 46 10.76 -6.83 -7.75
N ALA A 47 10.78 -6.39 -6.49
CA ALA A 47 10.29 -7.16 -5.35
C ALA A 47 8.83 -6.83 -4.98
N VAL A 48 8.28 -5.73 -5.50
CA VAL A 48 6.90 -5.31 -5.21
C VAL A 48 5.92 -6.22 -5.95
N SER A 49 5.11 -6.95 -5.20
CA SER A 49 4.08 -7.84 -5.73
C SER A 49 2.70 -7.19 -5.77
N MET A 50 2.47 -6.15 -4.95
CA MET A 50 1.16 -5.50 -4.85
C MET A 50 1.32 -4.08 -4.29
N ILE A 51 0.47 -3.16 -4.75
CA ILE A 51 0.39 -1.80 -4.23
C ILE A 51 -1.08 -1.47 -3.95
N HIS A 52 -1.36 -1.02 -2.72
CA HIS A 52 -2.67 -0.50 -2.34
C HIS A 52 -2.58 0.98 -1.97
N ALA A 53 -3.66 1.72 -2.22
CA ALA A 53 -3.89 3.05 -1.67
C ALA A 53 -5.07 3.03 -0.71
N SER A 54 -5.02 3.84 0.35
CA SER A 54 -6.16 4.05 1.25
C SER A 54 -6.13 5.42 1.89
N ARG A 55 -7.30 5.95 2.26
CA ARG A 55 -7.40 7.17 3.09
C ARG A 55 -7.19 6.82 4.56
N VAL A 56 -6.47 7.68 5.28
CA VAL A 56 -6.37 7.64 6.74
C VAL A 56 -7.59 8.35 7.32
N HIS A 57 -8.32 7.65 8.20
CA HIS A 57 -9.48 8.23 8.89
C HIS A 57 -9.08 8.87 10.21
N GLY A 58 -9.77 9.97 10.55
CA GLY A 58 -9.63 10.64 11.84
C GLY A 58 -8.42 11.57 11.95
N THR A 59 -7.76 11.88 10.82
CA THR A 59 -6.75 12.94 10.73
C THR A 59 -7.36 14.19 10.08
N PRO A 60 -6.97 15.40 10.54
CA PRO A 60 -7.52 16.66 10.01
C PRO A 60 -7.09 16.97 8.57
N SER A 61 -6.10 16.26 8.04
CA SER A 61 -5.79 16.22 6.60
C SER A 61 -6.24 14.87 6.04
N ASP A 62 -6.75 14.89 4.80
CA ASP A 62 -6.91 13.76 3.86
C ASP A 62 -5.56 13.05 3.62
N ASP A 63 -4.95 12.54 4.69
CA ASP A 63 -3.71 11.79 4.63
C ASP A 63 -4.00 10.45 3.94
N VAL A 64 -3.09 10.05 3.07
CA VAL A 64 -3.23 8.85 2.25
C VAL A 64 -2.08 7.92 2.58
N VAL A 65 -2.36 6.62 2.51
CA VAL A 65 -1.37 5.56 2.72
C VAL A 65 -1.23 4.77 1.43
N LEU A 66 0.00 4.65 0.95
CA LEU A 66 0.40 3.62 0.00
C LEU A 66 0.95 2.43 0.78
N GLU A 67 0.47 1.23 0.49
CA GLU A 67 0.96 -0.01 1.09
C GLU A 67 1.61 -0.87 0.01
N PHE A 68 2.91 -1.08 0.12
CA PHE A 68 3.69 -1.89 -0.80
C PHE A 68 3.88 -3.28 -0.22
N ALA A 69 3.41 -4.31 -0.92
CA ALA A 69 3.74 -5.69 -0.58
C ALA A 69 5.05 -6.09 -1.27
N ALA A 70 6.09 -6.38 -0.50
CA ALA A 70 7.39 -6.82 -1.00
C ALA A 70 8.06 -7.75 0.03
N HIS A 71 8.83 -8.74 -0.43
CA HIS A 71 9.53 -9.69 0.45
C HIS A 71 8.62 -10.39 1.50
N GLY A 72 7.34 -10.60 1.18
CA GLY A 72 6.37 -11.18 2.10
C GLY A 72 5.91 -10.23 3.23
N GLN A 73 6.23 -8.94 3.13
CA GLN A 73 5.84 -7.90 4.10
C GLN A 73 4.99 -6.82 3.42
N CYS A 74 4.07 -6.21 4.17
CA CYS A 74 3.35 -5.02 3.76
C CYS A 74 3.98 -3.79 4.41
N LEU A 75 4.40 -2.83 3.60
CA LEU A 75 5.12 -1.63 4.01
C LEU A 75 4.21 -0.41 3.78
N PRO A 76 3.55 0.11 4.83
CA PRO A 76 2.71 1.29 4.72
C PRO A 76 3.54 2.58 4.74
N VAL A 77 3.28 3.44 3.77
CA VAL A 77 3.92 4.73 3.57
C VAL A 77 2.85 5.80 3.55
N ARG A 78 2.92 6.76 4.48
CA ARG A 78 1.96 7.87 4.57
C ARG A 78 2.40 9.06 3.75
N ALA A 79 1.45 9.81 3.19
CA ALA A 79 1.75 11.06 2.47
C ALA A 79 2.45 12.10 3.35
N ALA A 80 2.20 12.09 4.66
CA ALA A 80 2.93 12.92 5.61
C ALA A 80 4.43 12.58 5.79
N GLN A 81 4.92 11.44 5.28
CA GLN A 81 6.32 11.03 5.46
C GLN A 81 7.27 11.84 4.55
N PRO A 82 8.43 12.31 5.05
CA PRO A 82 9.44 12.95 4.23
C PRO A 82 9.91 12.01 3.09
N GLY A 83 9.93 12.53 1.87
CA GLY A 83 10.29 11.77 0.67
C GLY A 83 9.12 11.07 -0.04
N PHE A 84 7.89 11.18 0.48
CA PHE A 84 6.71 10.57 -0.16
C PHE A 84 6.49 11.05 -1.60
N ALA A 85 6.60 12.35 -1.86
CA ALA A 85 6.39 12.89 -3.20
C ALA A 85 7.38 12.32 -4.24
N ALA A 86 8.65 12.11 -3.83
CA ALA A 86 9.64 11.47 -4.67
C ALA A 86 9.33 9.98 -4.90
N LEU A 87 8.82 9.30 -3.87
CA LEU A 87 8.39 7.90 -3.98
C LEU A 87 7.22 7.77 -4.93
N GLU A 88 6.22 8.65 -4.81
CA GLU A 88 5.06 8.68 -5.68
C GLU A 88 5.46 8.88 -7.14
N ALA A 89 6.32 9.85 -7.43
CA ALA A 89 6.80 10.09 -8.79
C ALA A 89 7.53 8.86 -9.35
N ALA A 90 8.44 8.26 -8.58
CA ALA A 90 9.17 7.07 -9.03
C ALA A 90 8.29 5.83 -9.14
N MET A 91 7.30 5.68 -8.27
CA MET A 91 6.28 4.62 -8.34
C MET A 91 5.54 4.69 -9.67
N THR A 92 5.09 5.88 -10.09
CA THR A 92 4.41 6.03 -11.39
C THR A 92 5.32 5.71 -12.58
N GLY A 93 6.63 5.96 -12.45
CA GLY A 93 7.62 5.55 -13.45
C GLY A 93 7.85 4.03 -13.50
N ALA A 94 7.89 3.36 -12.34
CA ALA A 94 8.10 1.92 -12.24
C ALA A 94 6.83 1.09 -12.52
N PHE A 95 5.66 1.65 -12.20
CA PHE A 95 4.34 1.03 -12.34
C PHE A 95 3.37 2.03 -12.98
N PRO A 96 3.39 2.18 -14.33
CA PRO A 96 2.59 3.18 -15.02
C PRO A 96 1.07 3.10 -14.75
N GLU A 97 0.55 1.91 -14.45
CA GLU A 97 -0.86 1.67 -14.08
C GLU A 97 -1.29 2.36 -12.78
N THR A 98 -0.32 2.77 -11.95
CA THR A 98 -0.59 3.54 -10.73
C THR A 98 -0.82 5.04 -10.99
N THR A 99 -0.71 5.50 -12.24
CA THR A 99 -0.98 6.90 -12.60
C THR A 99 -2.44 7.27 -12.31
N GLY A 100 -2.68 8.45 -11.72
CA GLY A 100 -4.04 8.91 -11.39
C GLY A 100 -4.68 8.21 -10.18
N TRP A 101 -3.88 7.51 -9.37
CA TRP A 101 -4.38 6.77 -8.21
C TRP A 101 -5.05 7.67 -7.16
N ARG A 102 -4.64 8.93 -7.04
CA ARG A 102 -5.22 9.88 -6.07
C ARG A 102 -6.66 10.21 -6.44
N GLU A 103 -6.92 10.45 -7.70
CA GLU A 103 -8.26 10.70 -8.25
C GLU A 103 -9.14 9.44 -8.09
N ALA A 104 -8.58 8.26 -8.35
CA ALA A 104 -9.25 6.98 -8.11
C ALA A 104 -9.61 6.79 -6.61
N LEU A 105 -8.75 7.24 -5.70
CA LEU A 105 -9.02 7.18 -4.27
C LEU A 105 -10.07 8.21 -3.82
N GLN A 106 -10.10 9.40 -4.46
CA GLN A 106 -11.08 10.44 -4.16
C GLN A 106 -12.50 10.08 -4.60
N THR A 107 -12.63 9.43 -5.76
CA THR A 107 -13.91 9.01 -6.33
C THR A 107 -14.58 7.87 -5.56
N LEU A 108 -13.83 7.12 -4.74
CA LEU A 108 -14.40 6.11 -3.86
C LEU A 108 -15.25 6.76 -2.76
N SER A 109 -16.56 6.62 -2.92
CA SER A 109 -17.56 7.14 -1.97
C SER A 109 -17.54 6.43 -0.61
N ARG A 110 -16.81 5.32 -0.47
CA ARG A 110 -16.70 4.58 0.77
C ARG A 110 -15.52 5.11 1.60
N PRO A 111 -15.75 5.53 2.85
CA PRO A 111 -14.69 6.04 3.70
C PRO A 111 -13.56 5.00 3.83
N ARG A 112 -13.87 3.72 4.11
CA ARG A 112 -12.86 2.69 4.42
C ARG A 112 -12.27 1.96 3.20
N GLY A 113 -12.35 2.52 2.00
CA GLY A 113 -11.85 1.85 0.79
C GLY A 113 -10.34 1.69 0.79
N ARG A 114 -9.84 0.46 0.59
CA ARG A 114 -8.51 0.22 0.01
C ARG A 114 -8.70 0.06 -1.50
N THR A 115 -7.89 0.74 -2.28
CA THR A 115 -7.84 0.64 -3.74
C THR A 115 -6.62 -0.18 -4.10
N LEU A 116 -6.81 -1.26 -4.85
CA LEU A 116 -5.69 -1.96 -5.47
C LEU A 116 -5.20 -1.13 -6.66
N LEU A 117 -3.91 -0.77 -6.66
CA LEU A 117 -3.29 0.02 -7.72
C LEU A 117 -2.45 -0.83 -8.67
N TYR A 118 -1.79 -1.85 -8.14
CA TYR A 118 -0.92 -2.75 -8.89
C TYR A 118 -0.97 -4.13 -8.25
N GLN A 119 -0.97 -5.18 -9.07
CA GLN A 119 -0.70 -6.54 -8.64
C GLN A 119 0.13 -7.24 -9.71
N ARG A 120 1.21 -7.92 -9.28
CA ARG A 120 2.01 -8.73 -10.18
C ARG A 120 1.17 -9.90 -10.72
N PRO A 121 1.21 -10.16 -12.04
CA PRO A 121 0.52 -11.29 -12.66
C PRO A 121 1.05 -12.64 -12.15
#